data_AF-A0A2E0USX1-F1
#
_entry.id   AF-A0A2E0USX1-F1
#
_cell.length_a   1.000
_cell.length_b   1.000
_cell.length_c   1.000
_cell.angle_alpha   90.00
_cell.angle_beta   90.00
_cell.angle_gamma   90.00
#
_symmetry.space_group_name_H-M   'P 1'
#
loop_
_entity.id
_entity.type
_entity.pdbx_description
1 polymer ?
#
loop_
_entity_poly.entity_id
_entity_poly.type
_entity_poly.pdbx_seq_one_letter_code
_entity_poly.pdbx_strand_id
1 'polypeptide(L)'
;MKSTSFIDPLKIRYSKENKLGTFIGAIPFFLFPLTSVIAFIFFSTGSLSDSAGEQITSLIVSFYFLIYFVIYVLGWLRGFPRWWFAYILFILLFSVYLMNTSTPGLVLFGFSTGKEVWGWRALLPVGIITLLAILLSFSRQPFKILWKTIWHDPSRLSFAFYALLPFLNFIIFDEVNSSYELPFHIAATTIFTIGAVLYLRQTEPWKRLLILYVSNLIVWLVSTAALTYYWTGRQEFWMRSPATAKDQITGMLIYLAFISICLLAPPLIFDFVRNMRKKDPLPSI
;
A
#
# COMPACT_ATOMS: atom_id res chain seq x y z
N MET A 1 3.24 -35.07 11.32
CA MET A 1 3.77 -34.13 10.31
C MET A 1 3.09 -34.40 8.98
N LYS A 2 2.22 -33.51 8.49
CA LYS A 2 1.68 -33.63 7.13
C LYS A 2 2.81 -33.32 6.14
N SER A 3 3.10 -34.27 5.25
CA SER A 3 3.96 -34.06 4.09
C SER A 3 3.47 -32.82 3.34
N THR A 4 4.23 -31.73 3.40
CA THR A 4 3.95 -30.53 2.63
C THR A 4 4.23 -30.88 1.18
N SER A 5 3.15 -31.14 0.44
CA SER A 5 3.20 -31.41 -0.98
C SER A 5 4.03 -30.32 -1.67
N PHE A 6 4.94 -30.77 -2.53
CA PHE A 6 5.80 -29.91 -3.33
C PHE A 6 4.92 -28.88 -4.05
N ILE A 7 5.00 -27.61 -3.67
CA ILE A 7 4.18 -26.56 -4.29
C ILE A 7 4.70 -26.37 -5.71
N ASP A 8 3.90 -26.78 -6.69
CA ASP A 8 4.22 -26.63 -8.11
C ASP A 8 4.41 -25.13 -8.47
N PRO A 9 5.60 -24.72 -8.94
CA PRO A 9 5.88 -23.36 -9.37
C PRO A 9 4.91 -22.81 -10.43
N LEU A 10 4.42 -23.66 -11.34
CA LEU A 10 3.48 -23.26 -12.38
C LEU A 10 2.11 -22.95 -11.77
N LYS A 11 1.67 -23.75 -10.80
CA LYS A 11 0.44 -23.51 -10.05
C LYS A 11 0.50 -22.18 -9.29
N ILE A 12 1.67 -21.79 -8.74
CA ILE A 12 1.85 -20.48 -8.09
C ILE A 12 1.71 -19.32 -9.09
N ARG A 13 2.31 -19.46 -10.28
CA ARG A 13 2.38 -18.38 -11.29
C ARG A 13 1.03 -18.13 -11.97
N TYR A 14 0.27 -19.19 -12.22
CA TYR A 14 -0.99 -19.15 -12.98
C TYR A 14 -2.24 -19.40 -12.13
N SER A 15 -2.15 -19.38 -10.80
CA SER A 15 -3.33 -19.52 -9.95
C SER A 15 -4.37 -18.41 -10.21
N LYS A 16 -5.59 -18.63 -9.75
CA LYS A 16 -6.58 -17.57 -9.64
C LYS A 16 -6.96 -17.46 -8.17
N GLU A 17 -7.02 -16.26 -7.64
CA GLU A 17 -7.53 -16.08 -6.29
C GLU A 17 -9.03 -16.37 -6.27
N ASN A 18 -9.50 -17.05 -5.22
CA ASN A 18 -10.93 -17.26 -5.04
C ASN A 18 -11.65 -15.92 -4.74
N LYS A 19 -12.98 -15.92 -4.75
CA LYS A 19 -13.77 -14.70 -4.51
C LYS A 19 -13.42 -14.05 -3.17
N LEU A 20 -13.25 -14.86 -2.12
CA LEU A 20 -12.87 -14.37 -0.79
C LEU A 20 -11.49 -13.72 -0.77
N GLY A 21 -10.47 -14.35 -1.38
CA GLY A 21 -9.12 -13.80 -1.47
C GLY A 21 -9.07 -12.53 -2.34
N THR A 22 -9.91 -12.44 -3.36
CA THR A 22 -10.09 -11.23 -4.16
C THR A 22 -10.68 -10.10 -3.31
N PHE A 23 -11.75 -10.39 -2.55
CA PHE A 23 -12.38 -9.41 -1.66
C PHE A 23 -11.40 -8.93 -0.59
N ILE A 24 -10.71 -9.87 0.08
CA ILE A 24 -9.66 -9.57 1.05
C ILE A 24 -8.62 -8.66 0.40
N GLY A 25 -8.01 -9.06 -0.72
CA GLY A 25 -6.97 -8.23 -1.36
C GLY A 25 -7.42 -6.87 -1.89
N ALA A 26 -8.71 -6.60 -1.99
CA ALA A 26 -9.26 -5.29 -2.35
C ALA A 26 -9.42 -4.36 -1.12
N ILE A 27 -9.44 -4.89 0.11
CA ILE A 27 -9.64 -4.13 1.35
C ILE A 27 -8.68 -2.94 1.49
N PRO A 28 -7.35 -3.07 1.23
CA PRO A 28 -6.41 -1.96 1.36
C PRO A 28 -6.77 -0.74 0.51
N PHE A 29 -7.38 -0.99 -0.65
CA PHE A 29 -7.74 0.03 -1.61
C PHE A 29 -9.05 0.73 -1.25
N PHE A 30 -9.96 0.05 -0.55
CA PHE A 30 -11.25 0.60 -0.17
C PHE A 30 -11.24 1.30 1.20
N LEU A 31 -10.59 0.71 2.20
CA LEU A 31 -10.69 1.19 3.58
C LEU A 31 -9.96 2.51 3.81
N PHE A 32 -8.78 2.71 3.21
CA PHE A 32 -8.01 3.93 3.43
C PHE A 32 -8.75 5.18 2.90
N PRO A 33 -9.33 5.18 1.70
CA PRO A 33 -10.08 6.36 1.25
C PRO A 33 -11.41 6.50 1.97
N LEU A 34 -12.04 5.38 2.36
CA LEU A 34 -13.23 5.41 3.20
C LEU A 34 -12.95 6.11 4.54
N THR A 35 -11.79 5.88 5.17
CA THR A 35 -11.41 6.61 6.39
C THR A 35 -11.35 8.11 6.17
N SER A 36 -10.79 8.55 5.04
CA SER A 36 -10.66 9.96 4.71
C SER A 36 -12.03 10.61 4.46
N VAL A 37 -12.93 9.91 3.75
CA VAL A 37 -14.31 10.36 3.53
C VAL A 37 -15.08 10.47 4.85
N ILE A 38 -14.98 9.46 5.71
CA ILE A 38 -15.64 9.46 7.02
C ILE A 38 -15.10 10.59 7.89
N ALA A 39 -13.79 10.76 7.96
CA ALA A 39 -13.15 11.86 8.69
C ALA A 39 -13.64 13.21 8.16
N PHE A 40 -13.63 13.41 6.84
CA PHE A 40 -14.13 14.63 6.20
C PHE A 40 -15.57 14.94 6.62
N ILE A 41 -16.49 13.97 6.54
CA ILE A 41 -17.89 14.16 6.93
C ILE A 41 -18.01 14.59 8.40
N PHE A 42 -17.28 13.94 9.31
CA PHE A 42 -17.32 14.29 10.73
C PHE A 42 -16.77 15.69 11.01
N PHE A 43 -15.65 16.07 10.37
CA PHE A 43 -15.06 17.40 10.55
C PHE A 43 -15.87 18.52 9.85
N SER A 44 -16.50 18.24 8.70
CA SER A 44 -17.23 19.25 7.93
C SER A 44 -18.63 19.54 8.47
N THR A 45 -19.27 18.58 9.14
CA THR A 45 -20.65 18.73 9.63
C THR A 45 -20.76 19.34 11.02
N GLY A 46 -19.64 19.53 11.73
CA GLY A 46 -19.62 20.10 13.09
C GLY A 46 -20.49 19.33 14.10
N SER A 47 -20.88 18.09 13.78
CA SER A 47 -21.94 17.37 14.49
C SER A 47 -21.47 16.69 15.77
N LEU A 48 -20.16 16.68 16.04
CA LEU A 48 -19.55 16.14 17.23
C LEU A 48 -18.66 17.21 17.84
N SER A 49 -18.58 17.28 19.18
CA SER A 49 -17.53 18.06 19.81
C SER A 49 -16.18 17.60 19.28
N ASP A 50 -15.24 18.53 19.07
CA ASP A 50 -13.93 18.24 18.47
C ASP A 50 -13.27 17.00 19.11
N SER A 51 -13.40 16.85 20.43
CA SER A 51 -12.88 15.71 21.19
C SER A 51 -13.54 14.37 20.85
N ALA A 52 -14.86 14.33 20.59
CA ALA A 52 -15.59 13.09 20.32
C ALA A 52 -15.34 12.60 18.89
N GLY A 53 -15.28 13.53 17.92
CA GLY A 53 -14.93 13.22 16.53
C GLY A 53 -13.52 12.63 16.39
N GLU A 54 -12.55 13.22 17.10
CA GLU A 54 -11.18 12.70 17.17
C GLU A 54 -11.11 11.29 17.77
N GLN A 55 -11.81 11.04 18.88
CA GLN A 55 -11.83 9.73 19.53
C GLN A 55 -12.46 8.64 18.63
N ILE A 56 -13.58 8.95 17.97
CA ILE A 56 -14.25 8.03 17.04
C ILE A 56 -13.34 7.72 15.85
N THR A 57 -12.72 8.76 15.27
CA THR A 57 -11.79 8.59 14.14
C THR A 57 -10.60 7.73 14.54
N SER A 58 -10.00 8.00 15.71
CA SER A 58 -8.89 7.21 16.26
C SER A 58 -9.27 5.75 16.49
N LEU A 59 -10.47 5.48 17.04
CA LEU A 59 -10.98 4.13 17.24
C LEU A 59 -11.17 3.39 15.91
N ILE A 60 -11.76 4.05 14.91
CA ILE A 60 -11.98 3.50 13.56
C ILE A 60 -10.63 3.15 12.91
N VAL A 61 -9.68 4.09 12.93
CA VAL A 61 -8.33 3.89 12.38
C VAL A 61 -7.64 2.73 13.09
N SER A 62 -7.67 2.69 14.42
CA SER A 62 -7.09 1.61 15.22
C SER A 62 -7.70 0.24 14.93
N PHE A 63 -9.03 0.19 14.77
CA PHE A 63 -9.73 -1.03 14.40
C PHE A 63 -9.33 -1.52 13.01
N TYR A 64 -9.14 -0.62 12.05
CA TYR A 64 -8.61 -0.98 10.75
C TYR A 64 -7.20 -1.57 10.86
N PHE A 65 -6.29 -0.99 11.66
CA PHE A 65 -4.97 -1.59 11.87
C PHE A 65 -5.02 -3.01 12.40
N LEU A 66 -5.91 -3.27 13.35
CA LEU A 66 -6.13 -4.61 13.86
C LEU A 66 -6.55 -5.57 12.74
N ILE A 67 -7.46 -5.15 11.85
CA ILE A 67 -7.86 -5.93 10.68
C ILE A 67 -6.66 -6.22 9.75
N TYR A 68 -5.84 -5.20 9.44
CA TYR A 68 -4.64 -5.39 8.59
C TYR A 68 -3.67 -6.40 9.21
N PHE A 69 -3.40 -6.30 10.52
CA PHE A 69 -2.52 -7.24 11.22
C PHE A 69 -3.09 -8.67 11.25
N VAL A 70 -4.38 -8.84 11.51
CA VAL A 70 -5.03 -10.16 11.47
C VAL A 70 -4.91 -10.77 10.07
N ILE A 71 -5.22 -9.99 9.03
CA ILE A 71 -5.13 -10.49 7.65
C ILE A 71 -3.69 -10.79 7.24
N TYR A 72 -2.72 -9.98 7.69
CA TYR A 72 -1.30 -10.23 7.50
C TYR A 72 -0.86 -11.58 8.09
N VAL A 73 -1.24 -11.87 9.35
CA VAL A 73 -0.95 -13.16 10.00
C VAL A 73 -1.64 -14.30 9.26
N LEU A 74 -2.91 -14.14 8.86
CA LEU A 74 -3.63 -15.16 8.10
C LEU A 74 -2.97 -15.47 6.75
N GLY A 75 -2.47 -14.46 6.04
CA GLY A 75 -1.77 -14.67 4.78
C GLY A 75 -0.39 -15.31 4.97
N TRP A 76 0.30 -14.97 6.06
CA TRP A 76 1.54 -15.64 6.47
C TRP A 76 1.31 -17.14 6.69
N LEU A 77 0.30 -17.49 7.49
CA LEU A 77 -0.04 -18.89 7.79
C LEU A 77 -0.55 -19.66 6.56
N ARG A 78 -1.11 -18.96 5.56
CA ARG A 78 -1.56 -19.53 4.27
C ARG A 78 -0.48 -19.63 3.21
N GLY A 79 0.77 -19.26 3.52
CA GLY A 79 1.88 -19.37 2.57
C GLY A 79 1.91 -18.27 1.51
N PHE A 80 1.57 -17.02 1.91
CA PHE A 80 1.72 -15.81 1.10
C PHE A 80 0.87 -15.82 -0.18
N PRO A 81 -0.47 -15.90 -0.06
CA PRO A 81 -1.37 -15.69 -1.19
C PRO A 81 -1.16 -14.29 -1.79
N ARG A 82 -1.60 -14.05 -3.03
CA ARG A 82 -1.25 -12.80 -3.74
C ARG A 82 -1.71 -11.56 -3.00
N TRP A 83 -2.88 -11.62 -2.38
CA TRP A 83 -3.44 -10.49 -1.65
C TRP A 83 -2.57 -10.07 -0.46
N TRP A 84 -1.79 -10.98 0.14
CA TRP A 84 -0.96 -10.69 1.31
C TRP A 84 0.09 -9.58 1.04
N PHE A 85 0.56 -9.49 -0.20
CA PHE A 85 1.58 -8.53 -0.60
C PHE A 85 1.13 -7.07 -0.48
N ALA A 86 -0.17 -6.78 -0.63
CA ALA A 86 -0.70 -5.45 -0.39
C ALA A 86 -0.61 -5.05 1.11
N TYR A 87 -0.79 -6.01 2.02
CA TYR A 87 -0.85 -5.76 3.46
C TYR A 87 0.51 -5.42 4.06
N ILE A 88 1.58 -6.14 3.69
CA ILE A 88 2.89 -5.91 4.29
C ILE A 88 3.40 -4.48 4.04
N LEU A 89 3.30 -3.99 2.80
CA LEU A 89 3.74 -2.63 2.49
C LEU A 89 2.80 -1.59 3.10
N PHE A 90 1.49 -1.84 3.14
CA PHE A 90 0.55 -0.91 3.77
C PHE A 90 0.80 -0.75 5.27
N ILE A 91 1.03 -1.87 5.98
CA ILE A 91 1.37 -1.86 7.41
C ILE A 91 2.70 -1.12 7.65
N LEU A 92 3.72 -1.36 6.83
CA LEU A 92 5.00 -0.67 6.94
C LEU A 92 4.88 0.84 6.66
N LEU A 93 4.16 1.21 5.61
CA LEU A 93 3.90 2.60 5.26
C LEU A 93 3.21 3.32 6.40
N PHE A 94 2.19 2.70 7.00
CA PHE A 94 1.50 3.33 8.11
C PHE A 94 2.37 3.43 9.36
N SER A 95 3.20 2.43 9.65
CA SER A 95 4.20 2.54 10.70
C SER A 95 5.18 3.69 10.44
N VAL A 96 5.58 3.93 9.19
CA VAL A 96 6.41 5.09 8.82
C VAL A 96 5.65 6.39 9.05
N TYR A 97 4.37 6.47 8.66
CA TYR A 97 3.52 7.63 8.92
C TYR A 97 3.41 7.93 10.42
N LEU A 98 3.18 6.90 11.23
CA LEU A 98 3.10 7.00 12.69
C LEU A 98 4.42 7.42 13.35
N MET A 99 5.58 7.29 12.68
CA MET A 99 6.84 7.78 13.25
C MET A 99 6.78 9.25 13.59
N ASN A 100 5.99 10.04 12.85
CA ASN A 100 5.83 11.48 13.07
C ASN A 100 4.64 11.83 13.97
N THR A 101 3.89 10.83 14.46
CA THR A 101 2.77 11.05 15.37
C THR A 101 3.27 11.20 16.82
N SER A 102 2.79 12.24 17.49
CA SER A 102 3.03 12.46 18.92
C SER A 102 1.88 11.85 19.72
N THR A 103 2.19 11.03 20.72
CA THR A 103 1.20 10.56 21.69
C THR A 103 1.50 11.12 23.07
N PRO A 104 0.50 11.17 23.98
CA PRO A 104 0.78 11.33 25.39
C PRO A 104 1.81 10.29 25.80
N GLY A 105 2.91 10.73 26.41
CA GLY A 105 3.99 9.87 26.86
C GLY A 105 3.49 8.88 27.90
N LEU A 106 4.21 7.76 28.01
CA LEU A 106 3.91 6.77 29.03
C LEU A 106 4.16 7.38 30.41
N VAL A 107 3.16 7.27 31.29
CA VAL A 107 3.35 7.51 32.72
C VAL A 107 3.83 6.21 33.33
N LEU A 108 5.12 6.12 33.60
CA LEU A 108 5.74 4.97 34.27
C LEU A 108 6.22 5.43 35.65
N PHE A 109 5.73 4.79 36.71
CA PHE A 109 6.09 5.09 38.10
C PHE A 109 5.87 6.55 38.53
N GLY A 110 4.81 7.18 38.01
CA GLY A 110 4.48 8.58 38.34
C GLY A 110 5.27 9.64 37.58
N PHE A 111 6.22 9.24 36.72
CA PHE A 111 6.92 10.15 35.82
C PHE A 111 6.26 10.13 34.43
N SER A 112 5.77 11.28 34.00
CA SER A 112 5.30 11.47 32.62
C SER A 112 6.47 11.86 31.75
N THR A 113 6.63 11.14 30.64
CA THR A 113 7.64 11.44 29.61
C THR A 113 7.26 12.63 28.72
N GLY A 114 6.13 13.30 28.99
CA GLY A 114 5.65 14.43 28.19
C GLY A 114 5.02 13.97 26.87
N LYS A 115 4.93 14.83 25.86
CA LYS A 115 4.52 14.40 24.51
C LYS A 115 5.74 13.81 23.81
N GLU A 116 5.68 12.53 23.47
CA GLU A 116 6.76 11.88 22.73
C GLU A 116 6.32 11.52 21.32
N VAL A 117 7.22 11.80 20.37
CA VAL A 117 7.13 11.30 19.00
C VAL A 117 7.49 9.82 19.01
N TRP A 118 6.71 8.99 18.31
CA TRP A 118 6.98 7.54 18.28
C TRP A 118 8.34 7.23 17.63
N GLY A 119 8.68 7.93 16.54
CA GLY A 119 9.89 7.67 15.77
C GLY A 119 9.96 6.20 15.37
N TRP A 120 11.15 5.59 15.48
CA TRP A 120 11.36 4.18 15.12
C TRP A 120 10.46 3.19 15.88
N ARG A 121 9.91 3.55 17.05
CA ARG A 121 9.03 2.69 17.87
C ARG A 121 7.72 2.35 17.15
N ALA A 122 7.30 3.14 16.17
CA ALA A 122 6.12 2.85 15.34
C ALA A 122 6.26 1.54 14.52
N LEU A 123 7.47 1.00 14.38
CA LEU A 123 7.72 -0.30 13.76
C LEU A 123 7.56 -1.48 14.73
N LEU A 124 7.50 -1.25 16.05
CA LEU A 124 7.39 -2.32 17.04
C LEU A 124 6.14 -3.21 16.84
N PRO A 125 4.93 -2.67 16.59
CA PRO A 125 3.77 -3.51 16.31
C PRO A 125 3.99 -4.47 15.13
N VAL A 126 4.63 -4.00 14.05
CA VAL A 126 4.94 -4.83 12.88
C VAL A 126 5.94 -5.93 13.23
N GLY A 127 6.99 -5.58 14.00
CA GLY A 127 7.98 -6.53 14.48
C GLY A 127 7.37 -7.61 15.39
N ILE A 128 6.54 -7.20 16.35
CA ILE A 128 5.85 -8.10 17.29
C ILE A 128 4.90 -9.03 16.53
N ILE A 129 4.05 -8.50 15.64
CA ILE A 129 3.10 -9.31 14.87
C ILE A 129 3.83 -10.28 13.92
N THR A 130 4.95 -9.84 13.32
CA THR A 130 5.78 -10.72 12.49
C THR A 130 6.45 -11.81 13.31
N LEU A 131 6.95 -11.48 14.51
CA LEU A 131 7.50 -12.46 15.44
C LEU A 131 6.43 -13.48 15.86
N LEU A 132 5.22 -13.03 16.19
CA LEU A 132 4.09 -13.91 16.50
C LEU A 132 3.75 -14.81 15.32
N ALA A 133 3.71 -14.30 14.10
CA ALA A 133 3.47 -15.11 12.90
C ALA A 133 4.55 -16.18 12.68
N ILE A 134 5.83 -15.84 12.95
CA ILE A 134 6.95 -16.79 12.91
C ILE A 134 6.77 -17.88 13.97
N LEU A 135 6.48 -17.49 15.22
CA LEU A 135 6.27 -18.41 16.34
C LEU A 135 5.10 -19.37 16.06
N LEU A 136 3.97 -18.86 15.57
CA LEU A 136 2.81 -19.67 15.21
C LEU A 136 3.07 -20.64 14.06
N SER A 137 4.01 -20.31 13.16
CA SER A 137 4.39 -21.20 12.06
C SER A 137 5.39 -22.30 12.47
N PHE A 138 6.02 -22.16 13.65
CA PHE A 138 7.03 -23.08 14.21
C PHE A 138 8.13 -23.53 13.21
N SER A 139 8.44 -22.71 12.20
CA SER A 139 9.30 -23.14 11.10
C SER A 139 9.95 -21.97 10.37
N ARG A 140 11.16 -22.18 9.84
CA ARG A 140 11.82 -21.24 8.90
C ARG A 140 11.35 -21.42 7.46
N GLN A 141 10.49 -22.41 7.19
CA GLN A 141 9.94 -22.67 5.86
C GLN A 141 9.18 -21.48 5.23
N PRO A 142 8.43 -20.64 5.96
CA PRO A 142 7.70 -19.52 5.37
C PRO A 142 8.60 -18.59 4.56
N PHE A 143 9.81 -18.25 5.05
CA PHE A 143 10.74 -17.40 4.28
C PHE A 143 11.17 -18.02 2.96
N LYS A 144 11.41 -19.34 2.92
CA LYS A 144 11.71 -20.05 1.68
C LYS A 144 10.52 -20.04 0.72
N ILE A 145 9.30 -20.18 1.23
CA ILE A 145 8.06 -20.13 0.43
C ILE A 145 7.86 -18.72 -0.11
N LEU A 146 8.02 -17.68 0.71
CA LEU A 146 7.92 -16.28 0.30
C LEU A 146 8.89 -15.98 -0.84
N TRP A 147 10.18 -16.33 -0.66
CA TRP A 147 11.18 -16.12 -1.69
C TRP A 147 10.85 -16.87 -2.99
N LYS A 148 10.48 -18.15 -2.92
CA LYS A 148 10.05 -18.93 -4.10
C LYS A 148 8.86 -18.28 -4.80
N THR A 149 7.91 -17.79 -4.02
CA THR A 149 6.68 -17.19 -4.51
C THR A 149 6.95 -15.92 -5.30
N ILE A 150 7.79 -15.02 -4.76
CA ILE A 150 8.26 -13.81 -5.46
C ILE A 150 9.11 -14.21 -6.68
N TRP A 151 10.03 -15.17 -6.48
CA TRP A 151 10.93 -15.63 -7.52
C TRP A 151 10.21 -16.26 -8.71
N HIS A 152 9.00 -16.81 -8.56
CA HIS A 152 8.21 -17.35 -9.67
C HIS A 152 7.21 -16.32 -10.23
N ASP A 153 6.71 -15.41 -9.41
CA ASP A 153 5.69 -14.44 -9.76
C ASP A 153 6.03 -13.03 -9.22
N PRO A 154 6.96 -12.31 -9.87
CA PRO A 154 7.43 -11.01 -9.40
C PRO A 154 6.37 -9.91 -9.48
N SER A 155 5.26 -10.12 -10.21
CA SER A 155 4.13 -9.18 -10.22
C SER A 155 3.52 -8.97 -8.83
N ARG A 156 3.75 -9.89 -7.90
CA ARG A 156 3.34 -9.76 -6.49
C ARG A 156 4.03 -8.59 -5.79
N LEU A 157 5.29 -8.30 -6.12
CA LEU A 157 5.98 -7.11 -5.63
C LEU A 157 5.40 -5.84 -6.26
N SER A 158 5.13 -5.85 -7.57
CA SER A 158 4.43 -4.75 -8.24
C SER A 158 3.07 -4.48 -7.58
N PHE A 159 2.33 -5.53 -7.21
CA PHE A 159 1.07 -5.41 -6.49
C PHE A 159 1.23 -4.85 -5.08
N ALA A 160 2.33 -5.20 -4.39
CA ALA A 160 2.66 -4.60 -3.11
C ALA A 160 2.85 -3.07 -3.27
N PHE A 161 3.66 -2.63 -4.23
CA PHE A 161 3.86 -1.20 -4.49
C PHE A 161 2.58 -0.51 -4.94
N TYR A 162 1.77 -1.19 -5.73
CA TYR A 162 0.46 -0.70 -6.16
C TYR A 162 -0.47 -0.40 -4.96
N ALA A 163 -0.38 -1.18 -3.88
CA ALA A 163 -1.15 -0.94 -2.65
C ALA A 163 -0.76 0.36 -1.91
N LEU A 164 0.38 0.96 -2.22
CA LEU A 164 0.80 2.25 -1.66
C LEU A 164 0.20 3.44 -2.42
N LEU A 165 -0.29 3.22 -3.64
CA LEU A 165 -0.72 4.31 -4.53
C LEU A 165 -1.92 5.10 -4.02
N PRO A 166 -2.95 4.52 -3.37
CA PRO A 166 -4.01 5.32 -2.76
C PRO A 166 -3.49 6.32 -1.72
N PHE A 167 -2.52 5.92 -0.91
CA PHE A 167 -1.89 6.81 0.08
C PHE A 167 -1.02 7.87 -0.57
N LEU A 168 -0.22 7.52 -1.57
CA LEU A 168 0.57 8.51 -2.31
C LEU A 168 -0.33 9.52 -3.02
N ASN A 169 -1.45 9.06 -3.60
CA ASN A 169 -2.45 9.96 -4.19
C ASN A 169 -3.05 10.89 -3.15
N PHE A 170 -3.31 10.42 -1.94
CA PHE A 170 -3.75 11.27 -0.82
C PHE A 170 -2.71 12.36 -0.49
N ILE A 171 -1.43 12.01 -0.35
CA ILE A 171 -0.37 13.00 -0.08
C ILE A 171 -0.30 14.08 -1.16
N ILE A 172 -0.47 13.72 -2.42
CA ILE A 172 -0.34 14.68 -3.54
C ILE A 172 -1.44 15.77 -3.51
N PHE A 173 -2.55 15.50 -2.83
CA PHE A 173 -3.66 16.45 -2.66
C PHE A 173 -3.64 17.15 -1.29
N ASP A 174 -2.64 16.94 -0.43
CA ASP A 174 -2.66 17.43 0.97
C ASP A 174 -2.84 18.95 1.13
N GLU A 175 -2.41 19.75 0.15
CA GLU A 175 -2.58 21.21 0.12
C GLU A 175 -3.82 21.67 -0.66
N VAL A 176 -4.63 20.75 -1.18
CA VAL A 176 -5.84 21.04 -1.96
C VAL A 176 -7.03 21.20 -1.02
N ASN A 177 -7.92 22.13 -1.36
CA ASN A 177 -9.16 22.31 -0.58
C ASN A 177 -9.97 21.01 -0.55
N SER A 178 -10.39 20.62 0.65
CA SER A 178 -11.09 19.36 0.94
C SER A 178 -12.33 19.11 0.08
N SER A 179 -13.09 20.16 -0.25
CA SER A 179 -14.29 20.04 -1.10
C SER A 179 -13.94 19.77 -2.57
N TYR A 180 -12.74 20.19 -3.00
CA TYR A 180 -12.25 19.97 -4.36
C TYR A 180 -11.57 18.60 -4.51
N GLU A 181 -10.78 18.15 -3.53
CA GLU A 181 -10.05 16.86 -3.62
C GLU A 181 -10.97 15.63 -3.51
N LEU A 182 -12.07 15.73 -2.75
CA LEU A 182 -12.89 14.58 -2.38
C LEU A 182 -13.40 13.75 -3.59
N PRO A 183 -13.96 14.36 -4.65
CA PRO A 183 -14.37 13.60 -5.83
C PRO A 183 -13.22 12.86 -6.52
N PHE A 184 -12.01 13.45 -6.54
CA PHE A 184 -10.83 12.84 -7.14
C PHE A 184 -10.33 11.66 -6.32
N HIS A 185 -10.35 11.75 -4.99
CA HIS A 185 -10.04 10.61 -4.13
C HIS A 185 -11.04 9.47 -4.30
N ILE A 186 -12.35 9.75 -4.38
CA ILE A 186 -13.36 8.72 -4.63
C ILE A 186 -13.11 8.04 -5.99
N ALA A 187 -12.84 8.82 -7.04
CA ALA A 187 -12.54 8.29 -8.37
C ALA A 187 -11.25 7.45 -8.37
N ALA A 188 -10.16 7.98 -7.82
CA ALA A 188 -8.86 7.31 -7.72
C ALA A 188 -8.98 5.97 -6.98
N THR A 189 -9.64 5.98 -5.82
CA THR A 189 -9.95 4.80 -5.01
C THR A 189 -10.69 3.73 -5.78
N THR A 190 -11.73 4.15 -6.49
CA THR A 190 -12.57 3.25 -7.28
C THR A 190 -11.74 2.58 -8.37
N ILE A 191 -10.94 3.36 -9.10
CA ILE A 191 -10.06 2.86 -10.16
C ILE A 191 -8.99 1.93 -9.58
N PHE A 192 -8.36 2.30 -8.46
CA PHE A 192 -7.34 1.49 -7.81
C PHE A 192 -7.92 0.14 -7.35
N THR A 193 -9.09 0.17 -6.73
CA THR A 193 -9.83 -1.01 -6.26
C THR A 193 -10.20 -1.93 -7.43
N ILE A 194 -10.73 -1.37 -8.53
CA ILE A 194 -11.02 -2.14 -9.75
C ILE A 194 -9.73 -2.78 -10.29
N GLY A 195 -8.64 -2.03 -10.38
CA GLY A 195 -7.34 -2.56 -10.81
C GLY A 195 -6.84 -3.71 -9.93
N ALA A 196 -6.97 -3.59 -8.60
CA ALA A 196 -6.62 -4.65 -7.65
C ALA A 196 -7.48 -5.91 -7.84
N VAL A 197 -8.81 -5.75 -7.98
CA VAL A 197 -9.74 -6.85 -8.24
C VAL A 197 -9.41 -7.56 -9.55
N LEU A 198 -9.18 -6.80 -10.62
CA LEU A 198 -8.81 -7.35 -11.93
C LEU A 198 -7.47 -8.09 -11.87
N TYR A 199 -6.47 -7.52 -11.18
CA TYR A 199 -5.16 -8.16 -10.95
C TYR A 199 -5.30 -9.51 -10.23
N LEU A 200 -6.06 -9.57 -9.13
CA LEU A 200 -6.21 -10.80 -8.33
C LEU A 200 -6.95 -11.91 -9.10
N ARG A 201 -7.84 -11.53 -10.01
CA ARG A 201 -8.58 -12.47 -10.86
C ARG A 201 -7.83 -12.90 -12.12
N GLN A 202 -6.73 -12.24 -12.47
CA GLN A 202 -5.98 -12.50 -13.68
C GLN A 202 -4.92 -13.60 -13.49
N THR A 203 -4.88 -14.55 -14.42
CA THR A 203 -3.98 -15.71 -14.40
C THR A 203 -2.66 -15.43 -15.11
N GLU A 204 -2.69 -14.62 -16.17
CA GLU A 204 -1.51 -14.29 -16.97
C GLU A 204 -0.67 -13.17 -16.32
N PRO A 205 0.64 -13.38 -16.07
CA PRO A 205 1.49 -12.41 -15.37
C PRO A 205 1.62 -11.05 -16.08
N TRP A 206 1.74 -11.03 -17.40
CA TRP A 206 1.88 -9.77 -18.15
C TRP A 206 0.59 -8.95 -18.13
N LYS A 207 -0.59 -9.61 -18.24
CA LYS A 207 -1.89 -8.96 -18.12
C LYS A 207 -2.08 -8.38 -16.72
N ARG A 208 -1.62 -9.08 -15.68
CA ARG A 208 -1.60 -8.57 -14.30
C ARG A 208 -0.84 -7.25 -14.21
N LEU A 209 0.39 -7.20 -14.72
CA LEU A 209 1.20 -5.97 -14.71
C LEU A 209 0.55 -4.84 -15.52
N LEU A 210 0.01 -5.16 -16.71
CA LEU A 210 -0.68 -4.19 -17.54
C LEU A 210 -1.89 -3.59 -16.81
N ILE A 211 -2.69 -4.41 -16.13
CA ILE A 211 -3.84 -3.94 -15.33
C ILE A 211 -3.37 -2.92 -14.28
N LEU A 212 -2.35 -3.27 -13.48
CA LEU A 212 -1.83 -2.36 -12.44
C LEU A 212 -1.32 -1.04 -13.05
N TYR A 213 -0.57 -1.14 -14.15
CA TYR A 213 0.01 0.02 -14.81
C TYR A 213 -1.04 0.93 -15.44
N VAL A 214 -2.02 0.36 -16.15
CA VAL A 214 -3.12 1.12 -16.78
C VAL A 214 -3.99 1.77 -15.72
N SER A 215 -4.37 1.06 -14.66
CA SER A 215 -5.13 1.65 -13.56
C SER A 215 -4.39 2.82 -12.92
N ASN A 216 -3.07 2.68 -12.69
CA ASN A 216 -2.23 3.78 -12.21
C ASN A 216 -2.20 4.96 -13.19
N LEU A 217 -1.97 4.71 -14.49
CA LEU A 217 -1.92 5.77 -15.50
C LEU A 217 -3.22 6.57 -15.56
N ILE A 218 -4.38 5.91 -15.49
CA ILE A 218 -5.68 6.59 -15.51
C ILE A 218 -5.80 7.52 -14.30
N VAL A 219 -5.54 7.01 -13.08
CA VAL A 219 -5.58 7.85 -11.87
C VAL A 219 -4.59 9.00 -11.96
N TRP A 220 -3.41 8.75 -12.51
CA TRP A 220 -2.36 9.74 -12.62
C TRP A 220 -2.71 10.86 -13.59
N LEU A 221 -3.29 10.53 -14.75
CA LEU A 221 -3.77 11.51 -15.73
C LEU A 221 -4.87 12.39 -15.13
N VAL A 222 -5.85 11.77 -14.44
CA VAL A 222 -6.93 12.50 -13.77
C VAL A 222 -6.38 13.43 -12.69
N SER A 223 -5.47 12.93 -11.84
CA SER A 223 -4.86 13.71 -10.76
C SER A 223 -4.02 14.86 -11.30
N THR A 224 -3.25 14.61 -12.37
CA THR A 224 -2.43 15.66 -13.02
C THR A 224 -3.31 16.75 -13.60
N ALA A 225 -4.39 16.39 -14.29
CA ALA A 225 -5.34 17.36 -14.84
C ALA A 225 -6.00 18.18 -13.72
N ALA A 226 -6.46 17.52 -12.64
CA ALA A 226 -7.09 18.15 -11.50
C ALA A 226 -6.17 19.16 -10.80
N LEU A 227 -4.94 18.75 -10.47
CA LEU A 227 -3.97 19.61 -9.77
C LEU A 227 -3.48 20.75 -10.67
N THR A 228 -3.27 20.48 -11.95
CA THR A 228 -2.90 21.52 -12.92
C THR A 228 -4.00 22.57 -12.98
N TYR A 229 -5.27 22.15 -13.09
CA TYR A 229 -6.40 23.06 -13.09
C TYR A 229 -6.53 23.83 -11.76
N TYR A 230 -6.36 23.15 -10.63
CA TYR A 230 -6.49 23.75 -9.31
C TYR A 230 -5.42 24.81 -9.06
N TRP A 231 -4.15 24.50 -9.33
CA TRP A 231 -3.02 25.34 -8.94
C TRP A 231 -2.65 26.42 -9.96
N THR A 232 -2.96 26.25 -11.25
CA THR A 232 -2.50 27.21 -12.28
C THR A 232 -3.04 28.61 -12.02
N GLY A 233 -2.14 29.58 -11.87
CA GLY A 233 -2.47 30.98 -11.60
C GLY A 233 -2.76 31.30 -10.14
N ARG A 234 -2.82 30.30 -9.25
CA ARG A 234 -2.88 30.54 -7.80
C ARG A 234 -1.53 30.95 -7.26
N GLN A 235 -1.54 31.83 -6.28
CA GLN A 235 -0.36 32.22 -5.54
C GLN A 235 -0.69 32.21 -4.04
N GLU A 236 -0.15 31.23 -3.33
CA GLU A 236 -0.24 31.17 -1.87
C GLU A 236 0.84 32.03 -1.23
N PHE A 237 0.66 32.37 0.06
CA PHE A 237 1.56 33.27 0.79
C PHE A 237 3.03 32.81 0.84
N TRP A 238 3.28 31.50 0.71
CA TRP A 238 4.61 30.89 0.71
C TRP A 238 5.22 30.78 -0.70
N MET A 239 4.47 31.10 -1.76
CA MET A 239 4.92 31.04 -3.13
C MET A 239 5.57 32.36 -3.58
N ARG A 240 6.75 32.28 -4.19
CA ARG A 240 7.45 33.45 -4.76
C ARG A 240 6.79 34.00 -6.02
N SER A 241 6.07 33.15 -6.75
CA SER A 241 5.35 33.46 -7.99
C SER A 241 4.13 32.56 -8.11
N PRO A 242 3.11 32.95 -8.90
CA PRO A 242 1.97 32.06 -9.17
C PRO A 242 2.41 30.72 -9.74
N ALA A 243 1.75 29.64 -9.32
CA ALA A 243 2.03 28.30 -9.81
C ALA A 243 1.66 28.21 -11.30
N THR A 244 2.54 27.59 -12.10
CA THR A 244 2.31 27.38 -13.53
C THR A 244 1.89 25.94 -13.81
N ALA A 245 1.12 25.75 -14.89
CA ALA A 245 0.76 24.41 -15.36
C ALA A 245 2.00 23.54 -15.65
N LYS A 246 3.08 24.17 -16.14
CA LYS A 246 4.34 23.48 -16.42
C LYS A 246 4.96 22.88 -15.16
N ASP A 247 4.96 23.62 -14.05
CA ASP A 247 5.55 23.13 -12.79
C ASP A 247 4.76 21.93 -12.25
N GLN A 248 3.43 22.01 -12.29
CA GLN A 248 2.54 20.93 -11.86
C GLN A 248 2.71 19.67 -12.73
N ILE A 249 2.69 19.81 -14.05
CA ILE A 249 2.89 18.69 -14.98
C ILE A 249 4.27 18.08 -14.79
N THR A 250 5.31 18.90 -14.62
CA THR A 250 6.69 18.40 -14.45
C THR A 250 6.82 17.59 -13.18
N GLY A 251 6.31 18.09 -12.05
CA GLY A 251 6.28 17.35 -10.78
C GLY A 251 5.54 16.02 -10.92
N MET A 252 4.36 16.04 -11.54
CA MET A 252 3.57 14.83 -11.78
C MET A 252 4.28 13.83 -12.70
N LEU A 253 5.02 14.27 -13.72
CA LEU A 253 5.79 13.38 -14.59
C LEU A 253 6.96 12.70 -13.85
N ILE A 254 7.65 13.41 -12.96
CA ILE A 254 8.73 12.85 -12.14
C ILE A 254 8.17 11.73 -11.24
N TYR A 255 7.06 12.00 -10.56
CA TYR A 255 6.39 10.99 -9.73
C TYR A 255 5.88 9.81 -10.57
N LEU A 256 5.33 10.05 -11.76
CA LEU A 256 4.91 8.96 -12.66
C LEU A 256 6.09 8.08 -13.06
N ALA A 257 7.25 8.67 -13.36
CA ALA A 257 8.46 7.93 -13.69
C ALA A 257 8.90 7.06 -12.49
N PHE A 258 8.92 7.62 -11.28
CA PHE A 258 9.22 6.88 -10.06
C PHE A 258 8.27 5.71 -9.84
N ILE A 259 6.95 5.93 -9.92
CA ILE A 259 5.93 4.89 -9.77
C ILE A 259 6.07 3.82 -10.87
N SER A 260 6.34 4.23 -12.10
CA SER A 260 6.57 3.32 -13.23
C SER A 260 7.76 2.40 -12.95
N ILE A 261 8.85 2.92 -12.38
CA ILE A 261 9.99 2.12 -11.93
C ILE A 261 9.55 1.15 -10.83
N CYS A 262 8.85 1.59 -9.79
CA CYS A 262 8.39 0.70 -8.71
C CYS A 262 7.48 -0.44 -9.21
N LEU A 263 6.60 -0.18 -10.18
CA LEU A 263 5.69 -1.18 -10.72
C LEU A 263 6.36 -2.13 -11.72
N LEU A 264 7.25 -1.62 -12.58
CA LEU A 264 7.82 -2.39 -13.69
C LEU A 264 9.21 -2.97 -13.37
N ALA A 265 9.98 -2.39 -12.47
CA ALA A 265 11.31 -2.89 -12.13
C ALA A 265 11.29 -4.31 -11.54
N PRO A 266 10.38 -4.69 -10.62
CA PRO A 266 10.38 -6.04 -10.07
C PRO A 266 10.34 -7.15 -11.14
N PRO A 267 9.38 -7.19 -12.08
CA PRO A 267 9.40 -8.22 -13.12
C PRO A 267 10.61 -8.13 -14.04
N LEU A 268 11.03 -6.92 -14.45
CA LEU A 268 12.18 -6.72 -15.34
C LEU A 268 13.49 -7.22 -14.72
N ILE A 269 13.75 -6.90 -13.44
CA ILE A 269 14.94 -7.34 -12.71
C ILE A 269 14.94 -8.86 -12.59
N PHE A 270 13.82 -9.48 -12.20
CA PHE A 270 13.76 -10.93 -12.04
C PHE A 270 13.92 -11.66 -13.37
N ASP A 271 13.33 -11.17 -14.46
CA ASP A 271 13.50 -11.77 -15.79
C ASP A 271 14.94 -11.59 -16.31
N PHE A 272 15.57 -10.44 -16.06
CA PHE A 272 16.98 -10.23 -16.35
C PHE A 272 17.88 -11.24 -15.61
N VAL A 273 17.74 -11.35 -14.29
CA VAL A 273 18.55 -12.29 -13.48
C VAL A 273 18.32 -13.74 -13.90
N ARG A 274 17.07 -14.14 -14.22
CA ARG A 274 16.77 -15.48 -14.72
C ARG A 274 17.43 -15.75 -16.07
N ASN A 275 17.47 -14.77 -16.96
CA ASN A 275 18.11 -14.91 -18.27
C ASN A 275 19.64 -15.00 -18.15
N MET A 276 20.25 -14.26 -17.21
CA MET A 276 21.67 -14.39 -16.91
C MET A 276 22.02 -15.80 -16.42
N ARG A 277 21.25 -16.35 -15.48
CA ARG A 277 21.49 -17.71 -14.95
C ARG A 277 21.33 -18.83 -15.98
N LYS A 278 20.57 -18.61 -17.06
CA LYS A 278 20.45 -19.61 -18.14
C LYS A 278 21.67 -19.65 -19.05
N LYS A 279 22.42 -18.55 -19.14
CA LYS A 279 23.59 -18.42 -20.02
C LYS A 279 24.86 -19.01 -19.41
N ASP A 280 24.91 -19.12 -18.08
CA ASP A 280 26.00 -19.76 -17.35
C ASP A 280 25.54 -21.14 -16.87
N PRO A 281 25.53 -22.19 -17.72
CA PRO A 281 25.42 -23.55 -17.20
C PRO A 281 26.61 -23.75 -16.27
N LEU A 282 26.33 -24.04 -15.00
CA LEU A 282 27.39 -24.34 -14.02
C LEU A 282 28.32 -25.39 -14.64
N PRO A 283 29.65 -25.21 -14.56
CA PRO A 283 30.59 -26.21 -15.04
C PRO A 283 30.21 -27.55 -14.39
N SER A 284 30.04 -28.58 -15.20
CA SER A 284 29.77 -29.93 -14.73
C SER A 284 30.94 -30.36 -13.84
N ILE A 285 30.71 -30.41 -12.53
CA ILE A 285 31.61 -31.03 -11.55
C ILE A 285 31.47 -32.54 -11.65
#